data_AF-A0A0S8E7C8-F1
#
_entry.id   AF-A0A0S8E7C8-F1
#
_cell.length_a   1.000
_cell.length_b   1.000
_cell.length_c   1.000
_cell.angle_alpha   90.00
_cell.angle_beta   90.00
_cell.angle_gamma   90.00
#
_symmetry.space_group_name_H-M   'P 1'
#
loop_
_entity.id
_entity.type
_entity.pdbx_description
1 polymer ?
#
loop_
_entity_poly.entity_id
_entity_poly.type
_entity_poly.pdbx_seq_one_letter_code
_entity_poly.pdbx_strand_id
1 'polypeptide(L)'
;MKIIWTKHAEERQKEWEKKLGITQQEVEDLLRNPEQIVPGDMDAFLAQTKRSKGLLRVPFEDTGKGRKILTVYWTSKVEKYWKEEK
;
A
#
# COMPACT_ATOMS: atom_id res chain seq x y z
N MET A 1 6.20 -9.93 11.85
CA MET A 1 6.42 -9.64 10.42
C MET A 1 7.29 -8.40 10.30
N LYS A 2 8.39 -8.46 9.54
CA LYS A 2 9.25 -7.29 9.28
C LYS A 2 8.73 -6.52 8.06
N ILE A 3 8.70 -5.20 8.11
CA ILE A 3 8.40 -4.35 6.96
C ILE A 3 9.71 -3.69 6.51
N ILE A 4 10.02 -3.79 5.22
CA ILE A 4 11.25 -3.29 4.64
C ILE A 4 10.88 -2.15 3.69
N TRP A 5 11.24 -0.94 4.07
CA TRP A 5 11.06 0.25 3.24
C TRP A 5 12.19 0.35 2.22
N THR A 6 11.84 0.52 0.94
CA THR A 6 12.82 0.99 -0.05
C THR A 6 12.91 2.50 0.01
N LYS A 7 14.07 3.06 -0.36
CA LYS A 7 14.26 4.52 -0.45
C LYS A 7 13.15 5.20 -1.27
N HIS A 8 12.77 4.59 -2.40
CA HIS A 8 11.69 5.07 -3.23
C HIS A 8 10.34 5.10 -2.49
N ALA A 9 9.99 4.04 -1.76
CA ALA A 9 8.77 3.98 -0.99
C ALA A 9 8.73 5.03 0.14
N GLU A 10 9.85 5.27 0.83
CA GLU A 10 9.94 6.31 1.85
C GLU A 10 9.72 7.71 1.27
N GLU A 11 10.32 8.00 0.11
CA GLU A 11 10.15 9.27 -0.58
C GLU A 11 8.69 9.48 -1.01
N ARG A 12 8.06 8.45 -1.59
CA ARG A 12 6.62 8.49 -1.94
C ARG A 12 5.73 8.67 -0.72
N GLN A 13 5.99 7.96 0.37
CA GLN A 13 5.21 8.10 1.60
C GLN A 13 5.32 9.52 2.15
N LYS A 14 6.52 10.12 2.22
CA LYS A 14 6.70 11.51 2.67
C LYS A 14 5.94 12.53 1.82
N GLU A 15 5.82 12.30 0.50
CA GLU A 15 4.97 13.15 -0.35
C GLU A 15 3.49 13.03 0.03
N TRP A 16 3.02 11.82 0.30
CA TRP A 16 1.63 11.58 0.69
C TRP A 16 1.31 12.03 2.13
N GLU A 17 2.28 11.98 3.02
CA GLU A 17 2.18 12.56 4.35
C GLU A 17 1.94 14.07 4.27
N LYS A 18 2.73 14.78 3.47
CA LYS A 18 2.57 16.23 3.27
C LYS A 18 1.25 16.60 2.60
N LYS A 19 0.79 15.81 1.62
CA LYS A 19 -0.41 16.13 0.82
C LYS A 19 -1.70 15.68 1.49
N LEU A 20 -1.68 14.53 2.17
CA LEU A 20 -2.88 13.82 2.61
C LEU A 20 -2.81 13.37 4.08
N GLY A 21 -1.66 13.49 4.75
CA GLY A 21 -1.45 13.02 6.12
C GLY A 21 -1.30 11.50 6.25
N ILE A 22 -0.88 10.81 5.18
CA ILE A 22 -0.68 9.35 5.21
C ILE A 22 0.67 9.06 5.87
N THR A 23 0.65 8.55 7.10
CA THR A 23 1.85 8.29 7.90
C THR A 23 2.53 6.97 7.53
N GLN A 24 3.79 6.78 7.95
CA GLN A 24 4.46 5.48 7.83
C GLN A 24 3.70 4.39 8.58
N GLN A 25 3.21 4.71 9.78
CA GLN A 25 2.43 3.77 10.60
C GLN A 25 1.16 3.31 9.86
N GLU A 26 0.43 4.21 9.20
CA GLU A 26 -0.77 3.87 8.41
C GLU A 26 -0.44 2.90 7.25
N VAL A 27 0.71 3.07 6.60
CA VAL A 27 1.19 2.14 5.56
C VAL A 27 1.61 0.79 6.13
N GLU A 28 2.25 0.79 7.29
CA GLU A 28 2.65 -0.46 7.96
C GLU A 28 1.45 -1.25 8.47
N ASP A 29 0.44 -0.57 9.00
CA ASP A 29 -0.80 -1.17 9.49
C ASP A 29 -1.61 -1.76 8.33
N LEU A 30 -1.69 -1.06 7.19
CA LEU A 30 -2.23 -1.63 5.94
C LEU A 30 -1.51 -2.93 5.57
N LEU A 31 -0.18 -2.95 5.63
CA LEU A 31 0.57 -4.15 5.26
C LEU A 31 0.40 -5.27 6.27
N ARG A 32 0.07 -4.99 7.54
CA ARG A 32 -0.20 -6.01 8.57
C ARG A 32 -1.61 -6.56 8.48
N ASN A 33 -2.58 -5.69 8.21
CA ASN A 33 -3.99 -6.03 8.15
C ASN A 33 -4.65 -5.37 6.92
N PRO A 34 -4.32 -5.84 5.70
CA PRO A 34 -4.88 -5.27 4.49
C PRO A 34 -6.36 -5.66 4.36
N GLU A 35 -7.22 -4.68 4.10
CA GLU A 35 -8.63 -4.96 3.77
C GLU A 35 -8.74 -5.77 2.47
N GLN A 36 -7.85 -5.51 1.52
CA GLN A 36 -7.80 -6.25 0.27
C GLN A 36 -6.35 -6.44 -0.19
N ILE A 37 -6.02 -7.66 -0.59
CA ILE A 37 -4.80 -7.98 -1.33
C ILE A 37 -5.22 -8.39 -2.74
N VAL A 38 -4.61 -7.76 -3.76
CA VAL A 38 -4.75 -8.19 -5.15
C VAL A 38 -3.39 -8.60 -5.71
N PRO A 39 -3.33 -9.54 -6.67
CA PRO A 39 -2.10 -9.82 -7.39
C PRO A 39 -1.64 -8.55 -8.14
N GLY A 40 -0.36 -8.22 -7.98
CA GLY A 40 0.31 -7.15 -8.70
C GLY A 40 0.92 -7.65 -10.01
N ASP A 41 1.91 -6.91 -10.50
CA ASP A 41 2.70 -7.32 -11.67
C ASP A 41 3.83 -8.27 -11.21
N MET A 42 4.10 -9.31 -12.00
CA MET A 42 5.06 -10.39 -11.67
C MET A 42 4.77 -11.04 -10.30
N ASP A 43 5.77 -11.06 -9.40
CA ASP A 43 5.71 -11.69 -8.07
C ASP A 43 5.29 -10.72 -6.95
N ALA A 44 4.84 -9.51 -7.31
CA ALA A 44 4.41 -8.52 -6.33
C ALA A 44 2.94 -8.70 -5.94
N PHE A 45 2.64 -8.46 -4.67
CA PHE A 45 1.28 -8.33 -4.16
C PHE A 45 0.94 -6.86 -3.95
N LEU A 46 -0.34 -6.52 -4.00
CA LEU A 46 -0.83 -5.17 -3.76
C LEU A 46 -1.81 -5.17 -2.60
N ALA A 47 -1.37 -4.64 -1.46
CA ALA A 47 -2.26 -4.33 -0.36
C ALA A 47 -2.98 -3.01 -0.64
N GLN A 48 -4.29 -2.96 -0.41
CA GLN A 48 -5.06 -1.72 -0.54
C GLN A 48 -6.17 -1.61 0.51
N THR A 49 -6.41 -0.37 0.97
CA THR A 49 -7.48 0.00 1.92
C THR A 49 -8.15 1.28 1.45
N LYS A 50 -9.44 1.41 1.76
CA LYS A 50 -10.17 2.66 1.55
C LYS A 50 -9.73 3.67 2.61
N ARG A 51 -9.31 4.84 2.14
CA ARG A 51 -8.79 5.91 2.99
C ARG A 51 -9.48 7.22 2.63
N SER A 52 -10.37 7.67 3.51
CA SER A 52 -11.24 8.82 3.29
C SER A 52 -12.02 8.71 1.96
N LYS A 53 -11.72 9.56 0.96
CA LYS A 53 -12.35 9.57 -0.38
C LYS A 53 -11.49 8.90 -1.45
N GLY A 54 -10.50 8.12 -1.06
CA GLY A 54 -9.57 7.48 -1.97
C GLY A 54 -9.16 6.09 -1.53
N LEU A 55 -8.17 5.58 -2.23
CA LEU A 55 -7.61 4.25 -2.05
C LEU A 55 -6.12 4.37 -1.86
N LEU A 56 -5.64 3.94 -0.69
CA LEU A 56 -4.22 3.76 -0.43
C LEU A 56 -3.83 2.38 -0.94
N ARG A 57 -2.79 2.32 -1.78
CA ARG A 57 -2.34 1.10 -2.47
C ARG A 57 -0.84 0.98 -2.31
N VAL A 58 -0.39 -0.17 -1.82
CA VAL A 58 1.00 -0.41 -1.45
C VAL A 58 1.45 -1.74 -2.07
N PRO A 59 2.12 -1.69 -3.23
CA PRO A 59 2.73 -2.87 -3.81
C PRO A 59 3.90 -3.33 -2.94
N PHE A 60 3.96 -4.62 -2.67
CA PHE A 60 5.01 -5.23 -1.87
C PHE A 60 5.42 -6.60 -2.42
N GLU A 61 6.67 -6.97 -2.16
CA GLU A 61 7.18 -8.33 -2.39
C GLU A 61 7.17 -9.07 -1.05
N ASP A 62 6.68 -10.32 -1.04
CA ASP A 62 6.83 -11.19 0.12
C ASP A 62 8.21 -11.86 0.07
N THR A 63 9.01 -11.64 1.12
CA THR A 63 10.38 -12.18 1.22
C THR A 63 10.46 -13.41 2.13
N GLY A 64 9.31 -13.95 2.56
CA GLY A 64 9.18 -15.04 3.53
C GLY A 64 9.50 -14.63 4.99
N LYS A 65 10.36 -13.64 5.19
CA LYS A 65 10.69 -13.06 6.52
C LYS A 65 9.97 -11.73 6.79
N GLY A 66 9.34 -11.17 5.77
CA GLY A 66 8.73 -9.84 5.82
C GLY A 66 8.22 -9.37 4.46
N ARG A 67 7.65 -8.17 4.46
CA ARG A 67 7.10 -7.51 3.27
C ARG A 67 7.98 -6.34 2.89
N LYS A 68 8.49 -6.35 1.66
CA LYS A 68 9.31 -5.27 1.11
C LYS A 68 8.45 -4.34 0.28
N ILE A 69 8.40 -3.07 0.67
CA ILE A 69 7.56 -2.07 0.03
C ILE A 69 8.25 -1.56 -1.23
N LEU A 70 7.57 -1.73 -2.37
CA LEU A 70 8.05 -1.23 -3.64
C LEU A 70 7.76 0.26 -3.78
N THR A 71 6.55 0.69 -3.41
CA THR A 71 6.09 2.08 -3.54
C THR A 71 4.81 2.31 -2.74
N VAL A 72 4.35 3.56 -2.66
CA VAL A 72 3.10 3.96 -2.00
C VAL A 72 2.31 4.83 -2.97
N TYR A 73 1.09 4.39 -3.29
CA TYR A 73 0.18 5.10 -4.18
C TYR A 73 -1.08 5.53 -3.45
N TRP A 74 -1.60 6.68 -3.84
CA TRP A 74 -2.94 7.11 -3.49
C TRP A 74 -3.71 7.46 -4.76
N THR A 75 -4.99 7.10 -4.81
CA THR A 75 -5.89 7.48 -5.92
C THR A 75 -7.30 7.74 -5.42
N SER A 76 -7.99 8.71 -6.02
CA SER A 76 -9.42 8.92 -5.81
C SER A 76 -10.31 7.94 -6.57
N LYS A 77 -9.75 7.15 -7.51
CA LYS A 77 -10.50 6.23 -8.37
C LYS A 77 -10.80 4.90 -7.68
N VAL A 78 -11.48 4.94 -6.53
CA VAL A 78 -11.78 3.75 -5.72
C VAL A 78 -12.52 2.69 -6.54
N GLU A 79 -13.59 3.07 -7.23
CA GLU A 79 -14.45 2.15 -8.01
C GLU A 79 -13.70 1.41 -9.12
N LYS A 80 -12.62 2.00 -9.66
CA LYS A 80 -11.82 1.36 -10.71
C LYS A 80 -10.92 0.25 -10.16
N TYR A 81 -10.43 0.41 -8.93
CA TYR A 81 -9.35 -0.41 -8.39
C TYR A 81 -9.77 -1.32 -7.23
N TRP A 82 -10.83 -0.95 -6.51
CA TRP A 82 -11.42 -1.81 -5.49
C TRP A 82 -12.14 -2.98 -6.16
N LYS A 83 -11.80 -4.21 -5.78
CA LYS A 83 -12.52 -5.39 -6.25
C LYS A 83 -13.63 -5.68 -5.25
N GLU A 84 -14.88 -5.47 -5.65
CA GLU A 84 -16.01 -5.95 -4.85
C GLU A 84 -15.96 -7.48 -4.86
N GLU A 85 -16.03 -8.10 -3.68
CA GLU A 85 -16.27 -9.55 -3.60
C GLU A 85 -17.66 -9.81 -4.19
N LYS A 86 -17.71 -10.66 -5.22
CA LYS A 86 -18.97 -11.13 -5.81
C LYS A 86 -19.57 -12.23 -4.96
#